data_AF-W7BJU2-F1
#
_entry.id   AF-W7BJU2-F1
#
_cell.length_a   1.000
_cell.length_b   1.000
_cell.length_c   1.000
_cell.angle_alpha   90.00
_cell.angle_beta   90.00
_cell.angle_gamma   90.00
#
_symmetry.space_group_name_H-M   'P 1'
#
loop_
_entity.id
_entity.type
_entity.pdbx_description
1 polymer ?
#
loop_
_entity_poly.entity_id
_entity_poly.type
_entity_poly.pdbx_seq_one_letter_code
_entity_poly.pdbx_strand_id
1 'polypeptide(L)'
;MIIKSKQIIERIGVFHNDREEMFNTVEKLKKGGYGDNTRCSISGIQLVTYRNLSESDQVKLKDLYPKLIIHHEEPGILSDGYYVFYTEHERIIEGREN
;
A
#
# COMPACT_ATOMS: atom_id res chain seq x y z
N MET A 1 -1.40 36.04 -18.58
CA MET A 1 -0.42 35.35 -17.72
C MET A 1 -0.96 33.96 -17.43
N ILE A 2 -0.37 32.92 -18.01
CA ILE A 2 -0.79 31.53 -17.78
C ILE A 2 0.11 31.01 -16.66
N ILE A 3 -0.44 30.87 -15.45
CA ILE A 3 0.25 30.19 -14.35
C ILE A 3 0.15 28.69 -14.65
N LYS A 4 1.27 28.06 -15.03
CA LYS A 4 1.33 26.60 -15.12
C LYS A 4 1.43 26.07 -13.69
N SER A 5 0.29 25.67 -13.10
CA SER A 5 0.29 24.94 -11.84
C SER A 5 1.03 23.62 -12.04
N LYS A 6 2.20 23.44 -11.41
CA LYS A 6 2.92 22.18 -11.44
C LYS A 6 2.16 21.17 -10.56
N GLN A 7 1.57 20.16 -11.19
CA GLN A 7 0.95 19.04 -10.46
C GLN A 7 2.06 18.13 -9.93
N ILE A 8 2.07 17.88 -8.62
CA ILE A 8 2.97 16.94 -7.97
C ILE A 8 2.14 15.73 -7.56
N ILE A 9 2.59 14.52 -7.90
CA ILE A 9 1.96 13.29 -7.43
C ILE A 9 2.65 12.89 -6.13
N GLU A 10 1.88 12.82 -5.05
CA GLU A 10 2.32 12.21 -3.80
C GLU A 10 1.81 10.78 -3.74
N ARG A 11 2.72 9.84 -3.51
CA ARG A 11 2.43 8.42 -3.35
C ARG A 11 2.78 7.96 -1.95
N ILE A 12 1.89 7.20 -1.33
CA ILE A 12 2.11 6.56 -0.04
C ILE A 12 1.88 5.06 -0.14
N GLY A 13 2.64 4.29 0.65
CA GLY A 13 2.44 2.87 0.85
C GLY A 13 2.04 2.60 2.30
N VAL A 14 1.06 1.73 2.53
CA VAL A 14 0.53 1.44 3.86
C VAL A 14 0.51 -0.06 4.10
N PHE A 15 1.10 -0.48 5.21
CA PHE A 15 1.01 -1.86 5.71
C PHE A 15 -0.15 -1.99 6.69
N HIS A 16 -0.90 -3.09 6.60
CA HIS A 16 -2.07 -3.34 7.44
C HIS A 16 -1.93 -4.69 8.14
N ASN A 17 -2.44 -4.77 9.37
CA ASN A 17 -2.41 -6.00 10.15
C ASN A 17 -3.51 -6.97 9.75
N ASP A 18 -4.66 -6.44 9.32
CA ASP A 18 -5.81 -7.22 8.88
C ASP A 18 -6.60 -6.50 7.77
N ARG A 19 -7.59 -7.21 7.22
CA ARG A 19 -8.42 -6.70 6.12
C ARG A 19 -9.35 -5.58 6.55
N GLU A 20 -9.84 -5.59 7.78
CA GLU A 20 -10.76 -4.57 8.28
C GLU A 20 -10.04 -3.23 8.47
N GLU A 21 -8.85 -3.25 9.08
CA GLU A 21 -7.94 -2.11 9.18
C GLU A 21 -7.64 -1.52 7.81
N MET A 22 -7.35 -2.39 6.84
CA MET A 22 -7.08 -1.98 5.47
C MET A 22 -8.28 -1.27 4.84
N PHE A 23 -9.47 -1.86 4.85
CA PHE A 23 -10.67 -1.21 4.28
C PHE A 23 -10.95 0.14 4.95
N ASN A 24 -10.88 0.19 6.29
CA ASN A 24 -11.08 1.42 7.04
C ASN A 24 -10.04 2.49 6.68
N THR A 25 -8.79 2.09 6.44
CA THR A 25 -7.71 2.99 6.05
C THR A 25 -7.89 3.52 4.64
N VAL A 26 -8.27 2.66 3.68
CA VAL A 26 -8.58 3.10 2.30
C VAL A 26 -9.71 4.12 2.29
N GLU A 27 -10.78 3.89 3.04
CA GLU A 27 -11.90 4.85 3.13
C GLU A 27 -11.49 6.19 3.75
N LYS A 28 -10.60 6.17 4.76
CA LYS A 28 -10.02 7.41 5.33
C LYS A 28 -9.15 8.15 4.32
N LEU A 29 -8.31 7.43 3.57
CA LEU A 29 -7.43 8.00 2.56
C LEU A 29 -8.23 8.64 1.41
N LYS A 30 -9.31 7.98 0.96
CA LYS A 30 -10.26 8.53 -0.02
C LYS A 30 -10.86 9.87 0.44
N LYS A 31 -11.30 9.94 1.70
CA LYS A 31 -11.78 11.21 2.30
C LYS A 31 -10.69 12.29 2.38
N GLY A 32 -9.43 11.89 2.47
CA GLY A 32 -8.26 12.77 2.46
C GLY A 32 -7.75 13.17 1.06
N GLY A 33 -8.47 12.80 0.00
CA GLY A 33 -8.14 13.15 -1.38
C GLY A 33 -7.17 12.19 -2.08
N TYR A 34 -6.84 11.06 -1.46
CA TYR A 34 -6.11 10.00 -2.14
C TYR A 34 -7.03 9.16 -3.03
N GLY A 35 -6.47 8.69 -4.14
CA GLY A 35 -7.08 7.69 -5.00
C GLY A 35 -7.13 6.31 -4.35
N ASP A 36 -7.78 5.40 -5.06
CA ASP A 36 -7.85 4.01 -4.63
C ASP A 36 -6.48 3.31 -4.70
N ASN A 37 -6.42 2.05 -4.24
CA ASN A 37 -5.19 1.27 -4.33
C ASN A 37 -4.67 1.21 -5.78
N THR A 38 -3.46 1.69 -6.01
CA THR A 38 -2.86 1.78 -7.35
C THR A 38 -2.30 0.45 -7.85
N ARG A 39 -2.15 -0.54 -6.95
CA ARG A 39 -1.71 -1.89 -7.32
C ARG A 39 -2.89 -2.64 -7.94
N CYS A 40 -2.87 -2.80 -9.25
CA CYS A 40 -3.85 -3.58 -10.01
C CYS A 40 -3.20 -4.79 -10.68
N SER A 41 -3.98 -5.83 -10.87
CA SER A 41 -3.63 -6.96 -11.72
C SER A 41 -3.64 -6.54 -13.19
N ILE A 42 -3.12 -7.40 -14.07
CA ILE A 42 -3.18 -7.20 -15.52
C ILE A 42 -4.64 -7.03 -16.01
N SER A 43 -5.62 -7.62 -15.30
CA SER A 43 -7.05 -7.49 -15.59
C SER A 43 -7.72 -6.28 -14.92
N GLY A 44 -6.96 -5.39 -14.28
CA GLY A 44 -7.50 -4.18 -13.64
C GLY A 44 -8.18 -4.41 -12.29
N ILE A 45 -8.20 -5.66 -11.78
CA ILE A 45 -8.69 -5.96 -10.43
C ILE A 45 -7.65 -5.46 -9.44
N GLN A 46 -8.06 -4.64 -8.47
CA GLN A 46 -7.18 -4.16 -7.41
C GLN A 46 -6.56 -5.34 -6.67
N LEU A 47 -5.23 -5.41 -6.71
CA LEU A 47 -4.45 -6.38 -5.96
C LEU A 47 -4.35 -5.87 -4.54
N VAL A 48 -5.27 -6.37 -3.73
CA VAL A 48 -5.28 -6.22 -2.27
C VAL A 48 -4.13 -7.02 -1.63
N THR A 49 -3.54 -7.95 -2.38
CA THR A 49 -2.96 -9.15 -1.81
C THR A 49 -1.45 -9.24 -1.88
N TYR A 50 -0.90 -9.42 -0.69
CA TYR A 50 0.30 -10.18 -0.33
C TYR A 50 1.59 -9.75 -1.02
N ARG A 51 2.47 -9.13 -0.23
CA ARG A 51 3.88 -9.09 -0.57
C ARG A 51 4.49 -10.38 -0.04
N ASN A 52 4.87 -11.31 -0.92
CA ASN A 52 5.69 -12.45 -0.50
C ASN A 52 7.00 -11.90 0.08
N LEU A 53 7.25 -12.20 1.34
CA LEU A 53 8.39 -11.68 2.09
C LEU A 53 9.50 -12.72 2.13
N SER A 54 10.68 -12.32 1.66
CA SER A 54 11.90 -13.05 2.02
C SER A 54 12.14 -12.94 3.52
N GLU A 55 12.94 -13.83 4.10
CA GLU A 55 13.38 -13.73 5.50
C GLU A 55 14.01 -12.36 5.79
N SER A 56 14.76 -11.81 4.84
CA SER A 56 15.38 -10.49 4.96
C SER A 56 14.36 -9.34 5.00
N ASP A 57 13.23 -9.47 4.28
CA ASP A 57 12.15 -8.49 4.33
C ASP A 57 11.40 -8.57 5.65
N GLN A 58 11.23 -9.79 6.20
CA GLN A 58 10.58 -9.99 7.50
C GLN A 58 11.37 -9.32 8.62
N VAL A 59 12.70 -9.50 8.65
CA VAL A 59 13.57 -8.86 9.66
C VAL A 59 13.47 -7.34 9.57
N LYS A 60 13.58 -6.77 8.37
CA LYS A 60 13.48 -5.31 8.17
C LYS A 60 12.12 -4.76 8.58
N LEU A 61 11.03 -5.45 8.23
CA LEU A 61 9.68 -5.02 8.58
C LEU A 61 9.44 -5.10 10.08
N LYS A 62 9.98 -6.11 10.77
CA LYS A 62 9.89 -6.21 12.23
C LYS A 62 10.71 -5.15 12.95
N ASP A 63 11.84 -4.74 12.40
CA ASP A 63 12.66 -3.65 12.94
C ASP A 63 11.97 -2.28 12.78
N LEU A 64 11.47 -2.00 11.57
CA LEU A 64 10.79 -0.73 11.26
C LEU A 64 9.38 -0.63 11.88
N TYR A 65 8.64 -1.74 11.91
CA TYR A 65 7.26 -1.81 12.36
C TYR A 65 7.06 -3.01 13.31
N PRO A 66 7.50 -2.92 14.57
CA PRO A 66 7.47 -4.06 15.51
C PRO A 66 6.07 -4.63 15.76
N LYS A 67 5.03 -3.81 15.62
CA LYS A 67 3.62 -4.20 15.78
C LYS A 67 3.00 -4.81 14.52
N LEU A 68 3.69 -4.79 13.39
CA LEU A 68 3.15 -5.31 12.14
C LEU A 68 2.99 -6.83 12.20
N ILE A 69 1.80 -7.31 11.88
CA ILE A 69 1.50 -8.74 11.78
C ILE A 69 2.01 -9.25 10.42
N ILE A 70 2.97 -10.16 10.50
CA ILE A 70 3.42 -10.95 9.35
C ILE A 70 2.62 -12.24 9.39
N HIS A 71 1.86 -12.48 8.34
CA HIS A 71 1.02 -13.66 8.17
C HIS A 71 1.82 -14.76 7.48
N HIS A 72 1.37 -16.00 7.66
CA HIS A 72 1.94 -17.18 7.02
C HIS A 72 0.82 -17.85 6.23
N GLU A 73 1.02 -18.11 4.93
CA GLU A 73 0.06 -18.92 4.18
C GLU A 73 0.13 -20.37 4.65
N GLU A 74 -1.00 -21.08 4.65
CA GLU A 74 -0.94 -22.53 4.84
C GLU A 74 -0.14 -23.15 3.68
N PRO A 75 0.81 -24.05 3.97
CA PRO A 75 1.69 -24.59 2.94
C PRO A 75 0.87 -25.31 1.86
N GLY A 76 0.96 -24.82 0.63
CA GLY A 76 0.37 -25.40 -0.57
C GLY A 76 1.40 -25.58 -1.68
N ILE A 77 1.02 -26.26 -2.78
CA ILE A 77 1.92 -26.57 -3.91
C ILE A 77 2.52 -25.31 -4.56
N LEU A 78 1.85 -24.15 -4.42
CA LEU A 78 2.23 -22.88 -5.05
C LEU A 78 2.51 -21.77 -4.04
N SER A 79 2.45 -22.04 -2.74
CA SER A 79 2.84 -21.04 -1.73
C SER A 79 3.28 -21.62 -0.39
N ASP A 80 4.45 -21.19 0.03
CA ASP A 80 5.10 -21.39 1.33
C ASP A 80 5.51 -20.03 1.93
N GLY A 81 4.77 -18.98 1.58
CA GLY A 81 5.19 -17.59 1.77
C GLY A 81 4.66 -16.93 3.04
N TYR A 82 5.52 -16.10 3.64
CA TYR A 82 5.10 -15.07 4.59
C TYR A 82 4.60 -13.84 3.83
N TYR A 83 3.57 -13.17 4.36
CA TYR A 83 2.98 -12.00 3.73
C TYR A 83 2.50 -10.93 4.71
N VAL A 84 2.25 -9.74 4.15
CA VAL A 84 1.57 -8.62 4.82
C VAL A 84 0.50 -8.04 3.90
N PHE A 85 -0.53 -7.43 4.47
CA PHE A 85 -1.46 -6.60 3.71
C PHE A 85 -0.79 -5.27 3.39
N TYR A 86 -0.84 -4.85 2.12
CA TYR A 86 -0.18 -3.63 1.67
C TYR A 86 -0.99 -2.94 0.57
N THR A 87 -1.15 -1.63 0.67
CA THR A 87 -1.84 -0.81 -0.33
C THR A 87 -0.99 0.41 -0.70
N GLU A 88 -1.10 0.86 -1.95
CA GLU A 88 -0.45 2.08 -2.45
C GLU A 88 -1.48 3.09 -2.91
N HIS A 89 -1.32 4.34 -2.52
CA HIS A 89 -2.29 5.39 -2.81
C HIS A 89 -1.59 6.63 -3.33
N GLU A 90 -2.25 7.32 -4.26
CA GLU A 90 -1.73 8.55 -4.87
C GLU A 90 -2.71 9.69 -4.73
N ARG A 91 -2.20 10.91 -4.59
CA ARG A 91 -2.98 12.14 -4.77
C ARG A 91 -2.19 13.19 -5.51
N ILE A 92 -2.90 14.09 -6.17
CA ILE A 92 -2.30 15.27 -6.81
C ILE A 92 -2.28 16.40 -5.79
N ILE A 93 -1.10 16.99 -5.59
CA ILE A 93 -0.91 18.20 -4.81
C ILE A 93 -0.52 19.33 -5.76
N GLU A 94 -1.12 20.50 -5.60
CA GLU A 94 -0.68 21.71 -6.30
C GLU A 94 0.65 22.18 -5.73
N GLY A 95 1.72 22.13 -6.53
CA GLY A 95 2.98 22.77 -6.19
C GLY A 95 2.85 24.28 -6.37
N ARG A 96 2.91 25.05 -5.28
CA ARG A 96 3.13 26.51 -5.36
C ARG A 96 4.61 26.76 -5.64
N GLU A 97 4.91 27.44 -6.74
CA GLU A 97 6.23 28.06 -6.92
C GLU A 97 6.36 29.20 -5.89
N ASN A 98 7.42 29.14 -5.07
CA ASN A 98 7.83 30.25 -4.21
C ASN A 98 8.69 31.23 -4.99
#